data_AF-A0A1Y1KBU0-F1
#
_entry.id   AF-A0A1Y1KBU0-F1
#
_cell.length_a   1.000
_cell.length_b   1.000
_cell.length_c   1.000
_cell.angle_alpha   90.00
_cell.angle_beta   90.00
_cell.angle_gamma   90.00
#
_symmetry.space_group_name_H-M   'P 1'
#
loop_
_entity.id
_entity.type
_entity.pdbx_description
1 polymer ?
#
loop_
_entity_poly.entity_id
_entity_poly.type
_entity_poly.pdbx_seq_one_letter_code
_entity_poly.pdbx_strand_id
1 'polypeptide(L)'
;LRTWLGRSHGEVNYTLCQFLLGHGENGEYLAKIGKRTSNECVDCGLQDDKAHAFYECPRWHAERERLQREVGEPVTPQNTIKLMCEEEVKWDIIQAYCHNIVNTREREGMRS
;
A
#
# COMPACT_ATOMS: atom_id res chain seq x y z
N LEU A 1 11.00 14.48 -4.09
CA LEU A 1 10.25 15.14 -5.19
C LEU A 1 11.03 15.20 -6.50
N ARG A 2 12.24 15.78 -6.58
CA ARG A 2 13.01 15.84 -7.85
C ARG A 2 13.31 14.47 -8.47
N THR A 3 13.65 13.46 -7.66
CA THR A 3 13.87 12.08 -8.12
C THR A 3 12.61 11.40 -8.66
N TRP A 4 11.44 11.76 -8.12
CA TRP A 4 10.13 11.24 -8.54
C TRP A 4 9.67 11.88 -9.87
N LEU A 5 9.97 13.17 -10.06
CA LEU A 5 9.60 13.95 -11.25
C LEU A 5 10.58 13.78 -12.41
N GLY A 6 11.82 13.36 -12.16
CA GLY A 6 12.90 13.29 -13.15
C GLY A 6 13.17 11.90 -13.74
N ARG A 7 12.31 10.91 -13.47
CA ARG A 7 12.50 9.53 -13.94
C ARG A 7 11.81 9.27 -15.28
N SER A 8 12.34 8.30 -16.03
CA SER A 8 11.86 7.92 -17.36
C SER A 8 10.92 6.70 -17.37
N HIS A 9 10.65 6.09 -16.22
CA HIS A 9 9.93 4.83 -16.09
C HIS A 9 8.96 4.85 -14.89
N GLY A 10 8.00 3.93 -14.90
CA GLY A 10 7.00 3.76 -13.86
C GLY A 10 5.87 4.79 -13.92
N GLU A 11 4.71 4.40 -14.47
CA GLU A 11 3.50 5.22 -14.40
C GLU A 11 2.86 5.14 -13.01
N VAL A 12 2.44 6.28 -12.50
CA VAL A 12 1.67 6.34 -11.25
C VAL A 12 0.23 5.93 -11.57
N ASN A 13 -0.10 4.67 -11.32
CA ASN A 13 -1.47 4.18 -11.47
C ASN A 13 -2.34 4.51 -10.24
N TYR A 14 -3.65 4.35 -10.37
CA TYR A 14 -4.62 4.69 -9.33
C TYR A 14 -4.30 4.05 -7.97
N THR A 15 -3.91 2.78 -7.95
CA THR A 15 -3.59 2.03 -6.72
C THR A 15 -2.34 2.58 -6.04
N LEU A 16 -1.31 2.92 -6.82
CA LEU A 16 -0.10 3.55 -6.31
C LEU A 16 -0.39 4.98 -5.80
N CYS A 17 -1.25 5.74 -6.46
CA CYS A 17 -1.73 7.04 -5.96
C CYS A 17 -2.47 6.90 -4.63
N GLN A 18 -3.40 5.95 -4.51
CA GLN A 18 -4.15 5.71 -3.27
C GLN A 18 -3.21 5.34 -2.10
N PHE A 19 -2.21 4.50 -2.39
CA PHE A 19 -1.17 4.13 -1.45
C PHE A 19 -0.30 5.33 -1.03
N LEU A 20 0.28 6.05 -2.00
CA LEU A 20 1.19 7.18 -1.75
C LEU A 20 0.51 8.35 -1.04
N LEU A 21 -0.78 8.55 -1.29
CA LEU A 21 -1.54 9.61 -0.66
C LEU A 21 -2.16 9.16 0.68
N GLY A 22 -2.03 7.87 1.05
CA GLY A 22 -2.60 7.31 2.27
C GLY A 22 -4.13 7.45 2.36
N HIS A 23 -4.80 7.64 1.22
CA HIS A 23 -6.21 8.03 1.16
C HIS A 23 -7.18 6.84 1.18
N GLY A 24 -6.73 5.65 0.78
CA GLY A 24 -7.62 4.50 0.64
C GLY A 24 -7.92 3.74 1.93
N GLU A 25 -7.02 3.80 2.92
CA GLU A 25 -6.95 2.75 3.96
C GLU A 25 -6.68 3.30 5.37
N ASN A 26 -6.90 4.59 5.60
CA ASN A 26 -6.73 5.16 6.94
C ASN A 26 -8.08 5.17 7.68
N GLY A 27 -8.37 4.08 8.40
CA GLY A 27 -9.58 3.96 9.21
C GLY A 27 -9.71 5.06 10.27
N GLU A 28 -8.60 5.51 10.86
CA GLU A 28 -8.61 6.65 11.79
C GLU A 28 -9.12 7.94 11.14
N TYR A 29 -8.63 8.26 9.94
CA TYR A 29 -9.09 9.41 9.17
C TYR A 29 -10.54 9.25 8.72
N LEU A 30 -10.92 8.08 8.24
CA LEU A 30 -12.29 7.79 7.79
C LEU A 30 -13.30 7.87 8.94
N ALA A 31 -12.93 7.42 10.14
CA ALA A 31 -13.72 7.58 11.35
C ALA A 31 -13.86 9.06 11.73
N LYS A 32 -12.75 9.82 11.68
CA LYS A 32 -12.74 11.27 11.96
C LYS A 32 -13.66 12.07 11.04
N ILE A 33 -13.79 11.69 9.77
CA ILE A 33 -14.68 12.35 8.81
C ILE A 33 -16.08 11.72 8.72
N GLY A 34 -16.41 10.78 9.61
CA GLY A 34 -17.74 10.15 9.69
C GLY A 34 -18.05 9.17 8.55
N LYS A 35 -17.06 8.76 7.75
CA LYS A 35 -17.24 7.74 6.69
C LYS A 35 -17.16 6.31 7.22
N ARG A 36 -16.58 6.10 8.41
CA ARG A 36 -16.58 4.81 9.12
C ARG A 36 -16.97 5.04 10.58
N THR A 37 -17.55 4.03 11.21
CA THR A 37 -17.90 4.04 12.64
C THR A 37 -16.75 3.55 13.53
N SER A 38 -15.76 2.87 12.94
CA SER A 38 -14.58 2.32 13.61
C SER A 38 -13.31 2.73 12.87
N ASN A 39 -12.23 2.90 13.62
CA ASN A 39 -10.86 3.12 13.12
C ASN A 39 -10.09 1.80 12.94
N GLU A 40 -10.76 0.65 13.06
CA GLU A 40 -10.14 -0.67 12.92
C GLU A 40 -10.07 -1.13 11.46
N CYS A 41 -9.08 -1.96 11.18
CA CYS A 41 -8.81 -2.49 9.86
C CYS A 41 -9.81 -3.60 9.59
N VAL A 42 -10.49 -3.54 8.44
CA VAL A 42 -11.48 -4.56 8.06
C VAL A 42 -10.88 -5.95 7.92
N ASP A 43 -9.57 -6.03 7.63
CA ASP A 43 -8.89 -7.30 7.35
C ASP A 43 -8.40 -8.02 8.62
N CYS A 44 -8.09 -7.28 9.69
CA CYS A 44 -7.41 -7.83 10.86
C CYS A 44 -7.93 -7.34 12.21
N GLY A 45 -8.81 -6.34 12.24
CA GLY A 45 -9.40 -5.78 13.46
C GLY A 45 -8.45 -4.92 14.32
N LEU A 46 -7.20 -4.72 13.89
CA LEU A 46 -6.26 -3.81 14.56
C LEU A 46 -6.51 -2.37 14.12
N GLN A 47 -5.92 -1.39 14.83
CA GLN A 47 -6.01 0.01 14.44
C GLN A 47 -5.47 0.22 13.02
N ASP A 48 -6.30 0.84 12.17
CA ASP A 48 -6.05 1.09 10.74
C ASP A 48 -5.51 2.50 10.57
N ASP A 49 -4.21 2.66 10.79
CA ASP A 49 -3.49 3.90 10.60
C ASP A 49 -3.05 4.07 9.12
N LYS A 50 -2.09 4.96 8.86
CA LYS A 50 -1.68 5.26 7.48
C LYS A 50 -0.90 4.10 6.88
N ALA A 51 -1.47 3.50 5.83
CA ALA A 51 -0.87 2.40 5.06
C ALA A 51 -0.67 1.11 5.88
N HIS A 52 -1.51 0.90 6.91
CA HIS A 52 -1.54 -0.30 7.72
C HIS A 52 -1.57 -1.59 6.88
N ALA A 53 -2.44 -1.65 5.85
CA ALA A 53 -2.58 -2.85 5.02
C ALA A 53 -1.27 -3.29 4.37
N PHE A 54 -0.49 -2.30 3.91
CA PHE A 54 0.75 -2.54 3.19
C PHE A 54 1.90 -2.93 4.13
N TYR A 55 2.06 -2.24 5.26
CA TYR A 55 3.24 -2.37 6.10
C TYR A 55 3.07 -3.30 7.30
N GLU A 56 1.86 -3.43 7.84
CA GLU A 56 1.66 -3.96 9.20
C GLU A 56 0.63 -5.09 9.25
N CYS A 57 -0.41 -5.00 8.42
CA CYS A 57 -1.55 -5.89 8.51
C CYS A 57 -1.15 -7.37 8.40
N PRO A 58 -1.54 -8.21 9.39
CA PRO A 58 -1.25 -9.64 9.38
C PRO A 58 -1.84 -10.39 8.18
N ARG A 59 -2.99 -9.93 7.66
CA ARG A 59 -3.67 -10.51 6.47
C ARG A 59 -2.74 -10.58 5.25
N TRP A 60 -1.83 -9.62 5.13
CA TRP A 60 -0.92 -9.44 3.98
C TRP A 60 0.53 -9.82 4.30
N HIS A 61 0.77 -10.48 5.44
CA HIS A 61 2.12 -10.80 5.91
C HIS A 61 2.89 -11.65 4.89
N ALA A 62 2.28 -12.73 4.38
CA ALA A 62 2.94 -13.65 3.47
C ALA A 62 3.32 -12.96 2.13
N GLU A 63 2.43 -12.12 1.61
CA GLU A 63 2.66 -11.33 0.41
C GLU A 63 3.73 -10.26 0.63
N ARG A 64 3.74 -9.61 1.79
CA ARG A 64 4.80 -8.65 2.19
C ARG A 64 6.15 -9.34 2.30
N GLU A 65 6.22 -10.53 2.89
CA GLU A 65 7.47 -11.31 2.94
C GLU A 65 7.95 -11.71 1.54
N ARG A 66 7.03 -12.04 0.62
CA ARG A 66 7.36 -12.30 -0.78
C ARG A 66 7.91 -11.03 -1.46
N LEU A 67 7.24 -9.89 -1.29
CA LEU A 67 7.69 -8.59 -1.78
C LEU A 67 9.13 -8.30 -1.35
N GLN A 68 9.42 -8.38 -0.04
CA GLN A 68 10.75 -8.04 0.48
C GLN A 68 11.84 -8.99 -0.03
N ARG A 69 11.52 -10.27 -0.26
CA ARG A 69 12.45 -11.22 -0.87
C ARG A 69 12.73 -10.89 -2.34
N GLU A 70 11.73 -10.46 -3.09
CA GLU A 70 11.88 -10.10 -4.51
C GLU A 70 12.61 -8.75 -4.68
N VAL A 71 12.36 -7.80 -3.78
CA VAL A 71 13.07 -6.52 -3.74
C VAL A 71 14.51 -6.67 -3.21
N GLY A 72 14.77 -7.70 -2.40
CA GLY A 72 16.08 -8.01 -1.84
C GLY A 72 16.43 -7.23 -0.56
N GLU A 73 15.51 -6.43 -0.04
CA GLU A 73 15.67 -5.66 1.19
C GLU A 73 14.31 -5.34 1.84
N PRO A 74 14.28 -4.99 3.15
CA PRO A 74 13.04 -4.60 3.83
C PRO A 74 12.37 -3.39 3.16
N VAL A 75 11.06 -3.48 2.95
CA VAL A 75 10.26 -2.39 2.37
C VAL A 75 9.53 -1.68 3.50
N THR A 76 9.88 -0.41 3.73
CA THR A 76 9.44 0.41 4.86
C THR A 76 8.92 1.77 4.38
N PRO A 77 8.07 2.46 5.15
CA PRO A 77 7.57 3.79 4.79
C PRO A 77 8.68 4.80 4.42
N GLN A 78 9.87 4.64 5.01
CA GLN A 78 11.00 5.56 4.83
C GLN A 78 11.79 5.29 3.55
N ASN A 79 11.82 4.05 3.05
CA ASN A 79 12.63 3.69 1.89
C ASN A 79 11.79 3.31 0.64
N THR A 80 10.49 3.01 0.74
CA THR A 80 9.68 2.57 -0.41
C THR A 80 9.83 3.47 -1.63
N ILE A 81 9.69 4.80 -1.46
CA ILE A 81 9.82 5.75 -2.57
C ILE A 81 11.21 5.70 -3.20
N LYS A 82 12.25 5.57 -2.37
CA LYS A 82 13.63 5.47 -2.82
C LYS A 82 13.82 4.20 -3.65
N LEU A 83 13.39 3.05 -3.14
CA LEU A 83 13.48 1.74 -3.81
C LEU A 83 12.79 1.76 -5.18
N MET A 84 11.58 2.32 -5.23
CA MET A 84 10.82 2.48 -6.46
C MET A 84 11.53 3.39 -7.48
N CYS A 85 12.29 4.39 -7.04
CA CYS A 85 13.01 5.29 -7.95
C CYS A 85 14.38 4.76 -8.39
N GLU A 86 14.94 3.76 -7.70
CA GLU A 86 16.26 3.21 -8.00
C GLU A 86 16.23 2.26 -9.19
N GLU A 87 15.20 1.40 -9.26
CA GLU A 87 15.10 0.34 -10.26
C GLU A 87 13.64 0.14 -10.70
N GLU A 88 13.43 0.06 -12.01
CA GLU A 88 12.12 -0.21 -12.61
C GLU A 88 11.55 -1.57 -12.16
N VAL A 89 12.40 -2.57 -11.98
CA VAL A 89 11.96 -3.87 -11.45
C VAL A 89 11.40 -3.75 -10.02
N LYS A 90 12.07 -2.97 -9.15
CA LYS A 90 11.56 -2.70 -7.79
C LYS A 90 10.24 -1.94 -7.83
N TRP A 91 10.10 -1.00 -8.78
CA TRP A 91 8.84 -0.31 -9.03
C TRP A 91 7.70 -1.28 -9.34
N ASP A 92 7.90 -2.16 -10.33
CA ASP A 92 6.88 -3.09 -10.79
C ASP A 92 6.44 -4.07 -9.71
N ILE A 93 7.39 -4.60 -8.92
CA ILE A 93 7.09 -5.52 -7.82
C ILE A 93 6.26 -4.80 -6.75
N ILE A 94 6.67 -3.59 -6.34
CA ILE A 94 5.94 -2.81 -5.33
C ILE A 94 4.55 -2.43 -5.84
N GLN A 95 4.44 -2.02 -7.11
CA GLN A 95 3.16 -1.68 -7.74
C GLN A 95 2.23 -2.90 -7.83
N ALA A 96 2.74 -4.08 -8.20
CA ALA A 96 1.98 -5.31 -8.25
C ALA A 96 1.44 -5.70 -6.87
N TYR A 97 2.23 -5.53 -5.81
CA TYR A 97 1.77 -5.77 -4.45
C TYR A 97 0.66 -4.80 -4.02
N CYS A 98 0.82 -3.49 -4.27
CA CYS A 98 -0.25 -2.51 -4.06
C CYS A 98 -1.54 -2.90 -4.78
N HIS A 99 -1.42 -3.32 -6.05
CA HIS A 99 -2.56 -3.70 -6.87
C HIS A 99 -3.25 -4.96 -6.32
N ASN A 100 -2.50 -5.93 -5.80
CA ASN A 100 -3.05 -7.15 -5.22
C ASN A 100 -3.88 -6.89 -3.95
N ILE A 101 -3.41 -5.99 -3.06
CA ILE A 101 -4.16 -5.60 -1.87
C ILE A 101 -5.50 -4.98 -2.28
N VAL A 102 -5.46 -3.96 -3.14
CA VAL A 102 -6.66 -3.22 -3.57
C VAL A 102 -7.65 -4.14 -4.27
N ASN A 103 -7.22 -4.92 -5.27
CA ASN A 103 -8.12 -5.81 -6.01
C ASN A 103 -8.74 -6.89 -5.12
N THR A 104 -8.00 -7.40 -4.14
CA THR A 104 -8.53 -8.43 -3.26
C THR A 104 -9.57 -7.84 -2.32
N ARG A 105 -9.31 -6.66 -1.75
CA ARG A 105 -10.30 -5.91 -0.96
C ARG A 105 -11.53 -5.53 -1.76
N GLU A 106 -11.39 -5.12 -3.02
CA GLU A 106 -12.53 -4.83 -3.91
C GLU A 106 -13.37 -6.08 -4.19
N ARG A 107 -12.73 -7.23 -4.46
CA ARG A 107 -13.42 -8.52 -4.66
C ARG A 107 -14.14 -9.01 -3.41
N GLU A 108 -13.54 -8.82 -2.23
CA GLU A 108 -14.10 -9.25 -0.95
C GLU A 108 -15.21 -8.27 -0.47
N GLY A 109 -15.04 -6.97 -0.67
CA GLY A 109 -16.02 -5.94 -0.32
C GLY A 109 -17.23 -5.87 -1.25
N MET A 110 -17.15 -6.37 -2.48
CA MET A 110 -18.29 -6.50 -3.40
C MET A 110 -19.21 -7.69 -3.05
N ARG A 111 -18.91 -8.46 -2.00
CA ARG A 111 -19.68 -9.62 -1.53
C ARG A 111 -20.48 -9.39 -0.25
N SER A 112 -20.47 -8.17 0.31
CA SER A 112 -21.26 -7.79 1.50
C SER A 112 -22.51 -7.03 1.13
#